data_AF-A0A2D6R5S3-F1
#
_entry.id   AF-A0A2D6R5S3-F1
#
_cell.length_a   1.000
_cell.length_b   1.000
_cell.length_c   1.000
_cell.angle_alpha   90.00
_cell.angle_beta   90.00
_cell.angle_gamma   90.00
#
_symmetry.space_group_name_H-M   'P 1'
#
loop_
_entity.id
_entity.type
_entity.pdbx_description
1 polymer ?
#
loop_
_entity_poly.entity_id
_entity_poly.type
_entity_poly.pdbx_seq_one_letter_code
_entity_poly.pdbx_strand_id
1 'polypeptide(L)'
;MYFVERIQAQGPRQRKIAVPKKFWNEFPIGSYVKISLINEPDLFFVDRVQAQGKLQRRIPVPHKFWGEFPIGTFLKIEIMRRAP
;
A
#
# COMPACT_ATOMS: atom_id res chain seq x y z
N MET A 1 7.71 -11.99 3.29
CA MET A 1 8.34 -10.91 2.50
C MET A 1 7.51 -9.66 2.70
N TYR A 2 8.12 -8.56 3.14
CA TYR A 2 7.42 -7.32 3.41
C TYR A 2 8.17 -6.14 2.80
N PHE A 3 7.40 -5.16 2.33
CA PHE A 3 7.92 -3.93 1.75
C PHE A 3 7.65 -2.78 2.71
N VAL A 4 8.67 -1.95 2.95
CA VAL A 4 8.56 -0.77 3.81
C VAL A 4 8.59 0.49 2.96
N GLU A 5 7.63 1.38 3.21
CA GLU A 5 7.54 2.69 2.54
C GLU A 5 7.16 3.78 3.51
N ARG A 6 7.69 4.99 3.31
CA ARG A 6 7.32 6.15 4.11
C ARG A 6 6.23 6.94 3.39
N ILE A 7 5.19 7.34 4.12
CA ILE A 7 4.17 8.24 3.55
C ILE A 7 4.77 9.62 3.33
N GLN A 8 5.01 9.97 2.07
CA GLN A 8 5.60 11.26 1.69
C GLN A 8 4.56 12.37 1.53
N ALA A 9 3.33 12.02 1.15
CA ALA A 9 2.28 12.98 0.90
C ALA A 9 0.91 12.39 1.21
N GLN A 10 0.02 13.24 1.74
CA GLN A 10 -1.38 12.96 2.01
C GLN A 10 -2.20 14.17 1.57
N GLY A 11 -3.40 13.94 1.07
CA GLY A 11 -4.31 15.03 0.72
C GLY A 11 -5.76 14.57 0.63
N PRO A 12 -6.72 15.51 0.61
CA PRO A 12 -8.15 15.22 0.63
C PRO A 12 -8.63 14.41 -0.58
N ARG A 13 -7.87 14.41 -1.68
CA ARG A 13 -8.16 13.64 -2.90
C ARG A 13 -7.34 12.35 -3.02
N GLN A 14 -6.44 12.07 -2.09
CA GLN A 14 -5.64 10.86 -2.14
C GLN A 14 -6.51 9.63 -1.82
N ARG A 15 -6.45 8.61 -2.66
CA ARG A 15 -7.25 7.36 -2.54
C ARG A 15 -6.40 6.11 -2.82
N LYS A 16 -5.08 6.26 -2.78
CA LYS A 16 -4.13 5.20 -3.15
C LYS A 16 -2.75 5.42 -2.55
N ILE A 17 -2.03 4.34 -2.35
CA ILE A 17 -0.58 4.35 -2.11
C ILE A 17 0.09 4.14 -3.47
N ALA A 18 0.93 5.09 -3.88
CA ALA A 18 1.80 4.91 -5.02
C ALA A 18 2.98 4.03 -4.59
N VAL A 19 3.24 2.95 -5.33
CA VAL A 19 4.30 2.00 -4.99
C VAL A 19 5.43 2.07 -6.03
N PRO A 20 6.70 2.10 -5.61
CA PRO A 20 7.83 2.25 -6.52
C PRO A 20 8.05 1.01 -7.39
N LYS A 21 8.82 1.12 -8.47
CA LYS A 21 9.10 0.01 -9.40
C LYS A 21 9.64 -1.26 -8.71
N LYS A 22 10.49 -1.11 -7.69
CA LYS A 22 11.03 -2.23 -6.89
C LYS A 22 9.94 -3.11 -6.27
N PHE A 23 8.80 -2.51 -5.90
CA PHE A 23 7.64 -3.24 -5.36
C PHE A 23 7.04 -4.21 -6.39
N TRP A 24 7.15 -3.93 -7.69
CA TRP A 24 6.39 -4.65 -8.71
C TRP A 24 6.90 -6.06 -8.97
N ASN A 25 8.19 -6.31 -8.77
CA ASN A 25 8.76 -7.63 -8.97
C ASN A 25 8.26 -8.62 -7.91
N GLU A 26 8.09 -8.13 -6.69
CA GLU A 26 7.74 -8.95 -5.54
C GLU A 26 6.21 -9.04 -5.35
N PHE A 27 5.48 -8.00 -5.73
CA PHE A 27 4.04 -7.86 -5.53
C PHE A 27 3.30 -7.77 -6.87
N PRO A 28 2.94 -8.91 -7.49
CA PRO A 28 2.25 -8.96 -8.78
C PRO A 28 0.86 -8.31 -8.73
N ILE A 29 0.39 -7.78 -9.87
CA ILE A 29 -0.97 -7.25 -10.02
C ILE A 29 -1.97 -8.33 -9.63
N GLY A 30 -3.00 -7.95 -8.86
CA GLY A 30 -4.02 -8.87 -8.34
C GLY A 30 -3.68 -9.50 -6.99
N SER A 31 -2.44 -9.36 -6.51
CA SER A 31 -2.07 -9.85 -5.18
C SER A 31 -2.77 -9.08 -4.09
N TYR A 32 -3.25 -9.79 -3.07
CA TYR A 32 -3.78 -9.19 -1.86
C TYR A 32 -2.63 -8.86 -0.93
N VAL A 33 -2.65 -7.62 -0.44
CA VAL A 33 -1.65 -7.08 0.46
C VAL A 33 -2.29 -6.55 1.72
N LYS A 34 -1.66 -6.84 2.85
CA LYS A 34 -1.91 -6.20 4.15
C LYS A 34 -1.01 -4.98 4.26
N ILE A 35 -1.58 -3.83 4.60
CA ILE A 35 -0.87 -2.59 4.89
C ILE A 35 -1.08 -2.30 6.37
N SER A 36 0.00 -2.19 7.15
CA SER A 36 -0.07 -1.82 8.56
C SER A 36 0.98 -0.77 8.90
N LEU A 37 0.83 -0.10 10.05
CA LEU A 37 1.93 0.68 10.61
C LEU A 37 3.02 -0.28 11.10
N ILE A 38 4.29 0.12 11.00
CA ILE A 38 5.39 -0.67 11.57
C ILE A 38 5.25 -0.79 13.10
N ASN A 39 4.89 0.32 13.74
CA ASN A 39 4.82 0.41 15.20
C ASN A 39 3.50 -0.06 15.79
N GLU A 40 2.46 -0.22 14.95
CA GLU A 40 1.11 -0.59 15.37
C GLU A 40 0.49 -1.55 14.33
N PRO A 41 0.90 -2.84 14.34
CA PRO A 41 0.53 -3.80 13.30
C PRO A 41 -0.93 -4.28 13.38
N ASP A 42 -1.62 -3.99 14.50
CA ASP A 42 -3.02 -4.34 14.75
C ASP A 42 -3.98 -3.47 13.94
N LEU A 43 -3.58 -2.24 13.62
CA LEU A 43 -4.29 -1.37 12.70
C LEU A 43 -3.81 -1.63 11.27
N PHE A 44 -4.66 -2.31 10.48
CA PHE A 44 -4.31 -2.68 9.13
C PHE A 44 -5.45 -2.54 8.12
N PHE A 45 -5.05 -2.42 6.87
CA PHE A 45 -5.93 -2.42 5.71
C PHE A 45 -5.53 -3.55 4.78
N VAL A 46 -6.51 -4.15 4.09
CA VAL A 46 -6.26 -5.17 3.09
C VAL A 46 -6.84 -4.69 1.78
N ASP A 47 -6.02 -4.70 0.73
CA ASP A 47 -6.47 -4.39 -0.62
C ASP A 47 -5.62 -5.14 -1.66
N ARG A 48 -5.96 -4.99 -2.94
CA ARG A 48 -5.25 -5.63 -4.05
C ARG A 48 -4.32 -4.66 -4.76
N VAL A 49 -3.19 -5.18 -5.22
CA VAL A 49 -2.31 -4.45 -6.13
C VAL A 49 -3.02 -4.27 -7.48
N GLN A 50 -3.20 -3.03 -7.91
CA GLN A 50 -3.85 -2.68 -9.16
C GLN A 50 -2.87 -2.03 -10.13
N ALA A 51 -3.15 -2.16 -11.43
CA ALA A 51 -2.50 -1.34 -12.44
C ALA A 51 -2.96 0.13 -12.32
N GLN A 52 -2.03 1.04 -12.56
CA GLN A 52 -2.29 2.46 -12.75
C GLN A 52 -1.73 2.85 -14.12
N GLY A 53 -2.57 2.78 -15.14
CA GLY A 53 -2.11 2.84 -16.53
C GLY A 53 -1.22 1.64 -16.87
N LYS A 54 -0.40 1.77 -17.93
CA LYS A 54 0.49 0.69 -18.39
C LYS A 54 1.78 0.56 -17.59
N LEU A 55 2.22 1.65 -16.96
CA LEU A 55 3.57 1.81 -16.42
C LEU A 55 3.62 2.02 -14.92
N GLN A 56 2.52 1.90 -14.18
CA GLN A 56 2.54 2.06 -12.72
C GLN A 56 1.63 1.04 -12.04
N ARG A 57 1.90 0.79 -10.77
CA ARG A 57 1.01 0.04 -9.89
C ARG A 57 0.62 0.91 -8.71
N ARG A 58 -0.52 0.58 -8.13
CA ARG A 58 -1.07 1.27 -6.96
C ARG A 58 -1.73 0.26 -6.03
N ILE A 59 -1.88 0.65 -4.78
CA ILE A 59 -2.77 -0.03 -3.85
C ILE A 59 -3.87 0.98 -3.51
N PRO A 60 -5.13 0.74 -3.87
CA PRO A 60 -6.20 1.63 -3.46
C PRO A 60 -6.34 1.57 -1.93
N VAL A 61 -6.75 2.70 -1.35
CA VAL A 61 -7.03 2.79 0.09
C VAL A 61 -8.23 3.71 0.30
N PRO A 62 -9.13 3.38 1.25
CA PRO A 62 -10.29 4.23 1.55
C PRO A 62 -9.84 5.56 2.16
N HIS A 63 -10.68 6.60 2.11
CA HIS A 63 -10.29 7.92 2.64
C HIS A 63 -9.91 7.87 4.12
N LYS A 64 -10.60 7.05 4.92
CA LYS A 64 -10.30 6.85 6.35
C LYS A 64 -8.88 6.36 6.63
N PHE A 65 -8.24 5.66 5.68
CA PHE A 65 -6.84 5.26 5.80
C PHE A 65 -5.95 6.46 6.11
N TRP A 66 -6.18 7.59 5.46
CA TRP A 66 -5.36 8.78 5.67
C TRP A 66 -5.58 9.44 7.03
N GLY A 67 -6.70 9.19 7.72
CA GLY A 67 -6.87 9.63 9.10
C GLY A 67 -5.97 8.86 10.08
N GLU A 68 -5.78 7.58 9.82
CA GLU A 68 -5.04 6.65 10.68
C GLU A 68 -3.53 6.60 10.37
N PHE A 69 -3.13 7.01 9.16
CA PHE A 69 -1.77 6.88 8.65
C PHE A 69 -1.18 8.25 8.26
N PRO A 70 -0.66 9.03 9.23
CA PRO A 70 -0.18 10.39 8.98
C PRO A 70 1.10 10.42 8.13
N ILE A 71 1.34 11.58 7.50
CA ILE A 71 2.58 11.85 6.76
C ILE A 71 3.81 11.56 7.64
N GLY A 72 4.81 10.92 7.05
CA GLY A 72 6.06 10.59 7.71
C GLY A 72 6.07 9.24 8.41
N THR A 73 4.91 8.58 8.56
CA THR A 73 4.84 7.22 9.09
C THR A 73 5.39 6.19 8.12
N PHE A 74 5.87 5.08 8.68
CA PHE A 74 6.35 3.95 7.94
C PHE A 74 5.28 2.86 7.86
N LEU A 75 4.97 2.49 6.63
CA LEU A 75 4.07 1.41 6.28
C LEU A 75 4.84 0.12 6.12
N LYS A 76 4.25 -0.97 6.60
CA LYS A 76 4.63 -2.33 6.27
C LYS A 76 3.57 -2.91 5.34
N ILE A 77 4.00 -3.35 4.15
CA ILE A 77 3.13 -3.97 3.15
C ILE A 77 3.53 -5.43 3.00
N GLU A 78 2.61 -6.35 3.30
CA GLU A 78 2.85 -7.80 3.30
C GLU A 78 1.92 -8.50 2.33
N ILE A 79 2.42 -9.48 1.57
CA ILE A 79 1.57 -10.30 0.72
C ILE A 79 0.79 -11.29 1.58
N MET A 80 -0.53 -11.19 1.54
CA MET A 80 -1.41 -12.20 2.15
C MET A 80 -1.68 -13.34 1.18
N ARG A 81 -1.91 -13.01 -0.09
CA ARG A 81 -2.19 -13.98 -1.15
C ARG A 81 -1.67 -13.45 -2.46
N ARG A 82 -0.81 -14.20 -3.13
CA ARG A 82 -0.38 -13.88 -4.51
C ARG A 82 -1.55 -14.02 -5.47
N ALA A 83 -1.53 -13.21 -6.53
CA ALA A 83 -2.47 -13.37 -7.63
C ALA A 83 -2.40 -14.81 -8.17
N PRO A 84 -3.55 -15.38 -8.60
CA PRO A 84 -3.56 -16.65 -9.32
C PRO A 84 -2.74 -16.58 -10.62
#